data_AF-A0A7C6XAV1-F1
#
_entry.id   AF-A0A7C6XAV1-F1
#
_cell.length_a   1.000
_cell.length_b   1.000
_cell.length_c   1.000
_cell.angle_alpha   90.00
_cell.angle_beta   90.00
_cell.angle_gamma   90.00
#
_symmetry.space_group_name_H-M   'P 1'
#
loop_
_entity.id
_entity.type
_entity.pdbx_description
1 polymer ?
#
loop_
_entity_poly.entity_id
_entity_poly.type
_entity_poly.pdbx_seq_one_letter_code
_entity_poly.pdbx_strand_id
1 'polypeptide(L)'
;MILTTVLFGAGAEAAPAQGGPITLEAEAAQLDPNRTEIVAQESFASKRGVALKAGVASNVGKPDTAPDLVFRVRAPQAGRYWIRTHAATDAHGTELMRRATGKQASLRLMISVDGSRPTSRVVFVPWSRPESCTQATGKFDFNGQEQEIRVWLPAGVRLDYLQVTPYVPPKVPAKAEEYQPAVVPPKSRPRIWVNAESLPQVRANLTRGENAPHWAKVRAMAAQPFEFQVAPNAEVSHNAKLEQAATYKAFVYLMAGDKARGREAVTLIRDYLSAVQFDNLLDITREIGRAIYSAALVYDWCYDLMTPEERESIRKELMRLADDMEIGWPPFRQTIVNGHGNEAQVNRDLLCMAIALYDEDPVPYRYCAYRVLEELVPMRRFEYQSPRHNQGISYGPYRYSWDLHAAWLFRRMTGKPVFDENIGEVYKFWLYTRLPIGQMLRDGDGFSDGHQVNLGLTPLLTYAYTRDPIVKGDFVRQGFRADPLMILLLNDPDLPAQKSLDSLPLTLDFGPILGSMVARTGWNLGRNLADVVV
;
A
#
# COMPACT_ATOMS: atom_id res chain seq x y z
N MET A 1 19.35 12.70 4.54
CA MET A 1 18.63 13.85 5.10
C MET A 1 17.98 13.38 6.39
N ILE A 2 18.32 14.02 7.51
CA ILE A 2 17.92 13.63 8.87
C ILE A 2 16.40 13.77 8.98
N LEU A 3 15.69 12.65 9.13
CA LEU A 3 14.26 12.64 9.41
C LEU A 3 14.09 13.01 10.90
N THR A 4 13.88 14.28 11.19
CA THR A 4 13.55 14.73 12.54
C THR A 4 12.12 14.26 12.85
N THR A 5 12.02 13.24 13.70
CA THR A 5 10.74 12.74 14.22
C THR A 5 10.12 13.83 15.09
N VAL A 6 9.07 14.49 14.60
CA VAL A 6 8.29 15.44 15.39
C VAL A 6 7.42 14.64 16.35
N LEU A 7 7.73 14.77 17.64
CA LEU A 7 6.90 14.32 18.76
C LEU A 7 5.56 15.08 18.73
N PHE A 8 4.45 14.35 18.55
CA PHE A 8 3.11 14.90 18.77
C PHE A 8 2.61 14.59 20.18
N GLY A 9 1.96 15.60 20.75
CA GLY A 9 1.62 15.75 22.16
C GLY A 9 0.51 14.83 22.69
N ALA A 10 0.51 14.75 24.01
CA ALA A 10 -0.31 13.88 24.85
C ALA A 10 -1.82 14.14 24.72
N GLY A 11 -2.60 13.07 24.59
CA GLY A 11 -4.06 13.08 24.62
C GLY A 11 -4.62 11.77 25.14
N ALA A 12 -4.94 11.74 26.45
CA ALA A 12 -5.66 10.73 27.23
C ALA A 12 -5.32 9.25 26.94
N GLU A 13 -4.56 8.66 27.86
CA GLU A 13 -4.08 7.28 27.86
C GLU A 13 -5.21 6.27 27.66
N ALA A 14 -5.08 5.45 26.60
CA ALA A 14 -5.57 4.07 26.68
C ALA A 14 -4.82 3.41 27.85
N ALA A 15 -5.50 2.58 28.64
CA ALA A 15 -4.89 1.92 29.79
C ALA A 15 -3.51 1.34 29.40
N PRO A 16 -2.41 1.77 30.05
CA PRO A 16 -1.08 1.34 29.65
C PRO A 16 -1.01 -0.17 29.78
N ALA A 17 -0.52 -0.84 28.74
CA ALA A 17 -0.10 -2.22 28.87
C ALA A 17 0.89 -2.29 30.04
N GLN A 18 0.55 -3.06 31.08
CA GLN A 18 1.37 -3.11 32.29
C GLN A 18 2.71 -3.80 31.96
N GLY A 19 3.81 -3.15 32.32
CA GLY A 19 5.18 -3.65 32.15
C GLY A 19 6.00 -2.84 31.14
N GLY A 20 7.19 -2.39 31.58
CA GLY A 20 8.16 -1.73 30.72
C GLY A 20 8.76 -2.66 29.65
N PRO A 21 9.56 -2.13 28.71
CA PRO A 21 10.23 -2.95 27.71
C PRO A 21 11.12 -4.01 28.36
N ILE A 22 11.06 -5.25 27.86
CA ILE A 22 11.94 -6.35 28.25
C ILE A 22 13.09 -6.40 27.25
N THR A 23 14.31 -6.15 27.70
CA THR A 23 15.52 -6.31 26.89
C THR A 23 16.13 -7.68 27.14
N LEU A 24 16.41 -8.42 26.08
CA LEU A 24 16.98 -9.75 26.07
C LEU A 24 18.33 -9.69 25.36
N GLU A 25 19.41 -9.62 26.13
CA GLU A 25 20.78 -9.56 25.61
C GLU A 25 21.10 -10.84 24.82
N ALA A 26 21.68 -10.70 23.63
CA ALA A 26 21.93 -11.82 22.74
C ALA A 26 22.89 -12.84 23.36
N GLU A 27 23.90 -12.40 24.11
CA GLU A 27 24.82 -13.30 24.79
C GLU A 27 24.21 -14.10 25.95
N ALA A 28 23.02 -13.72 26.42
CA ALA A 28 22.28 -14.40 27.47
C ALA A 28 21.28 -15.44 26.92
N ALA A 29 21.12 -15.50 25.59
CA ALA A 29 20.29 -16.51 24.94
C ALA A 29 20.92 -17.92 25.05
N GLN A 30 20.10 -18.94 24.82
CA GLN A 30 20.62 -20.27 24.52
C GLN A 30 21.17 -20.26 23.09
N LEU A 31 22.49 -20.42 22.97
CA LEU A 31 23.23 -20.37 21.70
C LEU A 31 23.42 -21.77 21.11
N ASP A 32 23.34 -21.92 19.79
CA ASP A 32 23.87 -23.12 19.13
C ASP A 32 25.41 -23.07 19.14
N PRO A 33 26.09 -23.94 19.92
CA PRO A 33 27.54 -23.88 20.10
C PRO A 33 28.31 -24.27 18.83
N ASN A 34 27.67 -24.91 17.85
CA ASN A 34 28.31 -25.27 16.58
C ASN A 34 28.24 -24.14 15.56
N ARG A 35 27.30 -23.20 15.73
CA ARG A 35 26.96 -22.19 14.71
C ARG A 35 27.27 -20.76 15.13
N THR A 36 27.17 -20.45 16.42
CA THR A 36 27.27 -19.09 16.93
C THR A 36 28.44 -18.90 17.89
N GLU A 37 28.90 -17.67 18.02
CA GLU A 37 29.91 -17.26 18.99
C GLU A 37 29.61 -15.86 19.54
N ILE A 38 30.03 -15.62 20.79
CA ILE A 38 30.01 -14.29 21.41
C ILE A 38 31.27 -13.55 20.94
N VAL A 39 31.09 -12.37 20.37
CA VAL A 39 32.16 -11.53 19.80
C VAL A 39 32.20 -10.17 20.49
N ALA A 40 33.39 -9.56 20.52
CA ALA A 40 33.53 -8.20 21.03
C ALA A 40 32.90 -7.17 20.09
N GLN A 41 32.19 -6.20 20.66
CA GLN A 41 31.59 -5.07 19.94
C GLN A 41 31.52 -3.84 20.85
N GLU A 42 32.53 -2.96 20.78
CA GLU A 42 32.66 -1.81 21.69
C GLU A 42 31.50 -0.80 21.62
N SER A 43 30.73 -0.77 20.52
CA SER A 43 29.59 0.13 20.38
C SER A 43 28.37 -0.31 21.20
N PHE A 44 28.35 -1.55 21.70
CA PHE A 44 27.25 -2.09 22.50
C PHE A 44 27.47 -1.84 23.99
N ALA A 45 26.38 -1.73 24.76
CA ALA A 45 26.46 -1.46 26.19
C ALA A 45 27.19 -2.57 26.96
N SER A 46 26.96 -3.83 26.59
CA SER A 46 27.65 -5.01 27.14
C SER A 46 29.06 -5.20 26.59
N LYS A 47 29.43 -4.43 25.55
CA LYS A 47 30.64 -4.59 24.72
C LYS A 47 30.72 -5.93 23.99
N ARG A 48 29.63 -6.70 23.93
CA ARG A 48 29.56 -8.04 23.34
C ARG A 48 28.33 -8.15 22.47
N GLY A 49 28.43 -8.91 21.39
CA GLY A 49 27.29 -9.33 20.59
C GLY A 49 27.42 -10.78 20.17
N VAL A 50 26.38 -11.33 19.55
CA VAL A 50 26.40 -12.71 19.01
C VAL A 50 26.39 -12.68 17.49
N ALA A 51 27.25 -13.49 16.88
CA ALA A 51 27.35 -13.65 15.44
C ALA A 51 27.42 -15.13 15.04
N LEU A 52 27.21 -15.42 13.76
CA LEU A 52 27.58 -16.71 13.19
C LEU A 52 29.10 -16.87 13.19
N LYS A 53 29.58 -18.07 13.49
CA LYS A 53 31.01 -18.40 13.40
C LYS A 53 31.53 -18.24 11.97
N ALA A 54 32.81 -17.89 11.86
CA ALA A 54 33.47 -17.79 10.56
C ALA A 54 33.30 -19.08 9.72
N GLY A 55 32.86 -18.93 8.47
CA GLY A 55 32.62 -20.05 7.55
C GLY A 55 31.29 -20.79 7.73
N VAL A 56 30.51 -20.49 8.77
CA VAL A 56 29.16 -21.08 8.95
C VAL A 56 28.17 -20.38 8.04
N ALA A 57 27.49 -21.15 7.19
CA ALA A 57 26.44 -20.63 6.32
C ALA A 57 25.18 -20.24 7.11
N SER A 58 24.52 -19.16 6.70
CA SER A 58 23.24 -18.75 7.28
C SER A 58 22.13 -19.75 6.96
N ASN A 59 21.23 -19.92 7.93
CA ASN A 59 20.00 -20.69 7.82
C ASN A 59 18.77 -19.81 7.56
N VAL A 60 18.93 -18.50 7.38
CA VAL A 60 17.83 -17.61 6.98
C VAL A 60 17.22 -18.10 5.66
N GLY A 61 15.88 -18.22 5.63
CA GLY A 61 15.12 -18.81 4.53
C GLY A 61 14.96 -20.34 4.60
N LYS A 62 15.45 -21.00 5.66
CA LYS A 62 15.31 -22.45 5.87
C LYS A 62 14.55 -22.73 7.19
N PRO A 63 13.22 -22.55 7.22
CA PRO A 63 12.42 -22.56 8.45
C PRO A 63 12.46 -23.90 9.22
N ASP A 64 12.82 -25.01 8.57
CA ASP A 64 12.89 -26.34 9.18
C ASP A 64 14.23 -26.62 9.89
N THR A 65 15.17 -25.68 9.83
CA THR A 65 16.47 -25.83 10.51
C THR A 65 16.42 -25.37 11.96
N ALA A 66 17.31 -25.89 12.80
CA ALA A 66 17.44 -25.44 14.19
C ALA A 66 17.79 -23.93 14.25
N PRO A 67 17.24 -23.18 15.22
CA PRO A 67 17.58 -21.78 15.43
C PRO A 67 19.01 -21.60 15.92
N ASP A 68 19.58 -20.44 15.62
CA ASP A 68 20.93 -20.05 16.06
C ASP A 68 20.90 -19.54 17.52
N LEU A 69 19.81 -18.86 17.92
CA LEU A 69 19.58 -18.37 19.28
C LEU A 69 18.14 -18.68 19.73
N VAL A 70 17.98 -19.05 20.99
CA VAL A 70 16.69 -19.20 21.66
C VAL A 70 16.65 -18.35 22.92
N PHE A 71 15.73 -17.39 22.95
CA PHE A 71 15.47 -16.55 24.12
C PHE A 71 14.23 -17.07 24.84
N ARG A 72 14.30 -17.19 26.17
CA ARG A 72 13.12 -17.44 27.00
C ARG A 72 12.62 -16.13 27.58
N VAL A 73 11.34 -15.85 27.39
CA VAL A 73 10.73 -14.62 27.87
C VAL A 73 9.34 -14.91 28.40
N ARG A 74 8.98 -14.24 29.50
CA ARG A 74 7.62 -14.23 30.01
C ARG A 74 7.08 -12.80 29.87
N ALA A 75 6.20 -12.61 28.90
CA ALA A 75 5.51 -11.33 28.75
C ALA A 75 4.64 -11.04 30.00
N PRO A 76 4.53 -9.78 30.46
CA PRO A 76 3.78 -9.46 31.68
C PRO A 76 2.30 -9.88 31.63
N GLN A 77 1.73 -9.86 30.43
CA GLN A 77 0.35 -10.26 30.14
C GLN A 77 0.24 -10.81 28.72
N ALA A 78 -0.80 -11.61 28.47
CA ALA A 78 -1.16 -12.02 27.12
C ALA A 78 -1.50 -10.79 26.25
N GLY A 79 -1.09 -10.80 24.99
CA GLY A 79 -1.35 -9.71 24.06
C GLY A 79 -0.30 -9.63 22.96
N ARG A 80 -0.34 -8.53 22.20
CA ARG A 80 0.57 -8.30 21.07
C ARG A 80 1.75 -7.43 21.50
N TYR A 81 2.94 -7.77 21.02
CA TYR A 81 4.18 -7.07 21.35
C TYR A 81 4.98 -6.77 20.10
N TRP A 82 5.61 -5.60 20.06
CA TRP A 82 6.71 -5.33 19.16
C TRP A 82 7.95 -6.11 19.61
N ILE A 83 8.61 -6.75 18.64
CA ILE A 83 10.01 -7.11 18.79
C ILE A 83 10.83 -6.08 18.02
N ARG A 84 11.81 -5.49 18.70
CA ARG A 84 12.86 -4.65 18.08
C ARG A 84 14.20 -5.33 18.24
N THR A 85 15.07 -5.15 17.28
CA THR A 85 16.46 -5.61 17.33
C THR A 85 17.40 -4.41 17.40
N HIS A 86 18.53 -4.57 18.08
CA HIS A 86 19.69 -3.72 17.90
C HIS A 86 20.86 -4.59 17.43
N ALA A 87 21.57 -4.13 16.40
CA ALA A 87 22.64 -4.88 15.78
C ALA A 87 23.71 -3.98 15.16
N ALA A 88 24.88 -4.58 14.91
CA ALA A 88 26.01 -4.02 14.18
C ALA A 88 26.40 -4.99 13.06
N THR A 89 27.27 -4.55 12.17
CA THR A 89 27.89 -5.41 11.16
C THR A 89 29.37 -5.65 11.47
N ASP A 90 29.86 -6.83 11.12
CA ASP A 90 31.31 -7.05 11.01
C ASP A 90 31.85 -6.47 9.68
N ALA A 91 33.12 -6.74 9.36
CA ALA A 91 33.74 -6.27 8.11
C ALA A 91 33.03 -6.81 6.86
N HIS A 92 32.52 -8.05 6.89
CA HIS A 92 31.79 -8.65 5.78
C HIS A 92 30.43 -7.98 5.59
N GLY A 93 29.64 -7.85 6.66
CA GLY A 93 28.34 -7.15 6.62
C GLY A 93 28.48 -5.69 6.22
N THR A 94 29.53 -5.01 6.70
CA THR A 94 29.83 -3.62 6.34
C THR A 94 30.09 -3.48 4.84
N GLU A 95 30.89 -4.39 4.27
CA GLU A 95 31.16 -4.38 2.83
C GLU A 95 29.91 -4.69 1.99
N LEU A 96 29.05 -5.60 2.46
CA LEU A 96 27.75 -5.86 1.82
C LEU A 96 26.88 -4.60 1.80
N MET A 97 26.79 -3.89 2.93
CA MET A 97 26.00 -2.66 3.02
C MET A 97 26.59 -1.52 2.19
N ARG A 98 27.92 -1.41 2.10
CA ARG A 98 28.59 -0.42 1.24
C ARG A 98 28.30 -0.64 -0.26
N ARG A 99 28.15 -1.91 -0.68
CA ARG A 99 27.84 -2.27 -2.08
C ARG A 99 26.34 -2.28 -2.39
N ALA A 100 25.49 -2.12 -1.38
CA ALA A 100 24.05 -2.16 -1.56
C ALA A 100 23.57 -1.02 -2.46
N THR A 101 22.77 -1.36 -3.47
CA THR A 101 22.19 -0.40 -4.41
C THR A 101 20.80 0.10 -4.00
N GLY A 102 20.25 -0.43 -2.90
CA GLY A 102 18.96 0.00 -2.37
C GLY A 102 18.47 -0.86 -1.20
N LYS A 103 17.28 -0.53 -0.68
CA LYS A 103 16.68 -1.14 0.51
C LYS A 103 16.55 -2.67 0.46
N GLN A 104 16.43 -3.25 -0.73
CA GLN A 104 16.28 -4.70 -0.87
C GLN A 104 17.52 -5.50 -0.46
N ALA A 105 18.70 -4.89 -0.50
CA ALA A 105 19.96 -5.50 -0.08
C ALA A 105 20.16 -5.53 1.45
N SER A 106 19.18 -5.08 2.23
CA SER A 106 19.20 -5.14 3.69
C SER A 106 19.40 -6.57 4.20
N LEU A 107 20.15 -6.71 5.30
CA LEU A 107 20.39 -8.00 5.94
C LEU A 107 19.16 -8.41 6.76
N ARG A 108 18.80 -9.69 6.70
CA ARG A 108 17.59 -10.23 7.32
C ARG A 108 17.92 -11.40 8.23
N LEU A 109 17.27 -11.45 9.39
CA LEU A 109 17.21 -12.64 10.24
C LEU A 109 15.83 -13.29 10.10
N MET A 110 15.64 -14.49 10.67
CA MET A 110 14.29 -15.03 10.89
C MET A 110 13.93 -14.96 12.37
N ILE A 111 12.65 -14.69 12.68
CA ILE A 111 12.07 -14.77 14.03
C ILE A 111 10.88 -15.71 14.02
N SER A 112 10.78 -16.54 15.06
CA SER A 112 9.59 -17.32 15.42
C SER A 112 9.32 -17.16 16.91
N VAL A 113 8.06 -16.98 17.29
CA VAL A 113 7.62 -16.93 18.69
C VAL A 113 6.77 -18.15 18.97
N ASP A 114 7.19 -18.98 19.92
CA ASP A 114 6.41 -20.10 20.47
C ASP A 114 5.79 -21.02 19.41
N GLY A 115 6.61 -21.55 18.51
CA GLY A 115 6.12 -22.45 17.46
C GLY A 115 5.54 -21.74 16.24
N SER A 116 5.35 -20.41 16.26
CA SER A 116 4.85 -19.67 15.09
C SER A 116 5.74 -19.90 13.87
N ARG A 117 5.16 -19.73 12.67
CA ARG A 117 5.94 -19.77 11.44
C ARG A 117 7.17 -18.83 11.54
N PRO A 118 8.39 -19.30 11.25
CA PRO A 118 9.56 -18.44 11.15
C PRO A 118 9.37 -17.43 10.02
N THR A 119 9.68 -16.17 10.29
CA THR A 119 9.45 -15.09 9.33
C THR A 119 10.67 -14.20 9.17
N SER A 120 11.00 -13.84 7.92
CA SER A 120 12.20 -13.08 7.58
C SER A 120 12.01 -11.59 7.86
N ARG A 121 12.94 -10.97 8.57
CA ARG A 121 12.87 -9.58 9.04
C ARG A 121 14.19 -8.87 8.88
N VAL A 122 14.13 -7.65 8.35
CA VAL A 122 15.28 -6.77 8.23
C VAL A 122 15.82 -6.44 9.61
N VAL A 123 17.09 -6.79 9.84
CA VAL A 123 17.85 -6.48 11.06
C VAL A 123 18.84 -5.35 10.82
N PHE A 124 19.31 -5.18 9.58
CA PHE A 124 20.30 -4.17 9.24
C PHE A 124 20.05 -3.59 7.84
N VAL A 125 20.13 -2.26 7.72
CA VAL A 125 19.86 -1.53 6.46
C VAL A 125 21.11 -0.82 5.91
N PRO A 126 21.21 -0.64 4.58
CA PRO A 126 22.40 -0.06 3.94
C PRO A 126 22.82 1.35 4.39
N TRP A 127 21.88 2.16 4.87
CA TRP A 127 22.13 3.54 5.27
C TRP A 127 22.38 3.70 6.77
N SER A 128 22.38 2.62 7.54
CA SER A 128 22.80 2.64 8.95
C SER A 128 24.31 2.71 9.07
N ARG A 129 24.78 3.26 10.19
CA ARG A 129 26.20 3.20 10.55
C ARG A 129 26.57 1.75 10.89
N PRO A 130 27.74 1.25 10.50
CA PRO A 130 28.15 -0.15 10.75
C PRO A 130 28.03 -0.58 12.21
N GLU A 131 28.20 0.35 13.15
CA GLU A 131 28.28 0.09 14.58
C GLU A 131 26.91 0.00 15.27
N SER A 132 25.83 0.43 14.62
CA SER A 132 24.51 0.50 15.24
C SER A 132 23.38 0.61 14.21
N CYS A 133 22.42 -0.29 14.34
CA CYS A 133 21.16 -0.28 13.62
C CYS A 133 20.06 -0.86 14.52
N THR A 134 18.99 -0.09 14.73
CA THR A 134 17.77 -0.57 15.38
C THR A 134 16.70 -0.80 14.33
N GLN A 135 16.00 -1.93 14.40
CA GLN A 135 14.88 -2.25 13.51
C GLN A 135 13.67 -2.74 14.30
N ALA A 136 12.48 -2.31 13.91
CA ALA A 136 11.23 -2.91 14.36
C ALA A 136 10.93 -4.14 13.49
N THR A 137 11.21 -5.33 14.00
CA THR A 137 11.12 -6.58 13.24
C THR A 137 9.71 -7.15 13.19
N GLY A 138 8.72 -6.51 13.80
CA GLY A 138 7.31 -6.88 13.65
C GLY A 138 6.59 -7.05 14.97
N LYS A 139 5.31 -7.40 14.84
CA LYS A 139 4.38 -7.61 15.95
C LYS A 139 4.12 -9.10 16.10
N PHE A 140 4.17 -9.58 17.34
CA PHE A 140 4.02 -11.01 17.66
C PHE A 140 3.08 -11.18 18.84
N ASP A 141 2.36 -12.30 18.87
CA ASP A 141 1.46 -12.65 19.95
C ASP A 141 2.24 -13.33 21.08
N PHE A 142 1.97 -12.90 22.31
CA PHE A 142 2.45 -13.52 23.53
C PHE A 142 1.25 -13.94 24.40
N ASN A 143 1.37 -15.07 25.09
CA ASN A 143 0.29 -15.67 25.89
C ASN A 143 0.41 -15.39 27.40
N GLY A 144 1.41 -14.62 27.83
CA GLY A 144 1.67 -14.29 29.24
C GLY A 144 2.36 -15.40 30.06
N GLN A 145 2.63 -16.55 29.44
CA GLN A 145 3.47 -17.61 29.98
C GLN A 145 4.91 -17.46 29.47
N GLU A 146 5.80 -18.33 29.95
CA GLU A 146 7.13 -18.45 29.36
C GLU A 146 7.00 -18.97 27.92
N GLN A 147 7.61 -18.24 26.99
CA GLN A 147 7.62 -18.54 25.57
C GLN A 147 9.03 -18.41 25.01
N GLU A 148 9.29 -19.14 23.92
CA GLU A 148 10.57 -19.08 23.22
C GLU A 148 10.51 -18.11 22.04
N ILE A 149 11.48 -17.20 21.95
CA ILE A 149 11.78 -16.47 20.73
C ILE A 149 12.98 -17.16 20.07
N ARG A 150 12.76 -17.73 18.89
CA ARG A 150 13.77 -18.44 18.09
C ARG A 150 14.27 -17.53 16.99
N VAL A 151 15.59 -17.40 16.85
CA VAL A 151 16.24 -16.50 15.90
C VAL A 151 17.25 -17.25 15.03
N TRP A 152 17.25 -16.95 13.73
CA TRP A 152 18.26 -17.39 12.77
C TRP A 152 19.02 -16.18 12.23
N LEU A 153 20.34 -16.16 12.39
CA LEU A 153 21.17 -15.02 12.05
C LEU A 153 21.60 -15.03 10.58
N PRO A 154 21.66 -13.86 9.91
CA PRO A 154 22.40 -13.72 8.66
C PRO A 154 23.91 -13.71 8.93
N ALA A 155 24.69 -14.01 7.89
CA ALA A 155 26.12 -13.75 7.91
C ALA A 155 26.39 -12.24 7.95
N GLY A 156 27.48 -11.85 8.63
CA GLY A 156 27.94 -10.46 8.68
C GLY A 156 27.26 -9.56 9.72
N VAL A 157 26.35 -10.10 10.54
CA VAL A 157 25.63 -9.35 11.59
C VAL A 157 26.09 -9.79 12.98
N ARG A 158 26.21 -8.81 13.87
CA ARG A 158 26.40 -8.97 15.32
C ARG A 158 25.12 -8.48 16.00
N LEU A 159 24.35 -9.39 16.56
CA LEU A 159 23.14 -9.06 17.31
C LEU A 159 23.52 -8.61 18.72
N ASP A 160 22.99 -7.47 19.17
CA ASP A 160 23.13 -6.95 20.54
C ASP A 160 22.03 -7.51 21.43
N TYR A 161 20.77 -7.13 21.15
CA TYR A 161 19.62 -7.56 21.95
C TYR A 161 18.34 -7.65 21.12
N LEU A 162 17.36 -8.36 21.68
CA LEU A 162 15.94 -8.21 21.35
C LEU A 162 15.24 -7.37 22.42
N GLN A 163 14.40 -6.43 22.01
CA GLN A 163 13.54 -5.69 22.92
C GLN A 163 12.08 -6.01 22.63
N VAL A 164 11.41 -6.60 23.63
CA VAL A 164 9.99 -6.94 23.59
C VAL A 164 9.22 -5.83 24.30
N THR A 165 8.33 -5.14 23.57
CA THR A 165 7.55 -4.02 24.10
C THR A 165 6.08 -4.21 23.75
N PRO A 166 5.12 -3.95 24.66
CA PRO A 166 3.71 -4.03 24.33
C PRO A 166 3.35 -3.22 23.07
N TYR A 167 2.58 -3.82 22.16
CA TYR A 167 2.01 -3.12 21.03
C TYR A 167 0.73 -2.42 21.46
N VAL A 168 0.69 -1.10 21.28
CA VAL A 168 -0.50 -0.29 21.45
C VAL A 168 -1.05 0.05 20.06
N PRO A 169 -2.25 -0.43 19.70
CA PRO A 169 -2.92 -0.04 18.45
C PRO A 169 -3.13 1.48 18.38
N PRO A 170 -3.23 2.07 17.18
CA PRO A 170 -3.62 3.48 17.05
C PRO A 170 -4.94 3.76 17.76
N LYS A 171 -5.00 4.86 18.50
CA LYS A 171 -6.20 5.28 19.21
C LYS A 171 -7.30 5.65 18.22
N VAL A 172 -8.49 5.09 18.39
CA VAL A 172 -9.67 5.51 17.63
C VAL A 172 -10.19 6.81 18.22
N PRO A 173 -10.40 7.87 17.41
CA PRO A 173 -11.09 9.07 17.87
C PRO A 173 -12.52 8.72 18.31
N ALA A 174 -12.99 9.25 19.45
CA ALA A 174 -14.35 8.98 19.96
C ALA A 174 -15.44 9.25 18.90
N LYS A 175 -15.28 10.33 18.12
CA LYS A 175 -16.17 10.65 17.00
C LYS A 175 -16.26 9.54 15.94
N ALA A 176 -15.16 8.84 15.67
CA ALA A 176 -15.13 7.74 14.71
C ALA A 176 -15.69 6.43 15.30
N GLU A 177 -15.53 6.22 16.60
CA GLU A 177 -16.11 5.10 17.35
C GLU A 177 -17.64 5.14 17.33
N GLU A 178 -18.20 6.32 17.56
CA GLU A 178 -19.65 6.60 17.57
C GLU A 178 -20.23 6.85 16.17
N TYR A 179 -19.39 6.99 15.14
CA TYR A 179 -19.82 7.36 13.79
C TYR A 179 -20.78 6.33 13.19
N GLN A 180 -21.87 6.82 12.63
CA GLN A 180 -22.82 6.04 11.85
C GLN A 180 -22.78 6.55 10.40
N PRO A 181 -22.14 5.84 9.47
CA PRO A 181 -22.03 6.28 8.09
C PRO A 181 -23.41 6.50 7.46
N ALA A 182 -23.67 7.70 6.95
CA ALA A 182 -24.90 8.00 6.21
C ALA A 182 -24.92 7.33 4.82
N VAL A 183 -23.73 7.10 4.27
CA VAL A 183 -23.50 6.31 3.06
C VAL A 183 -23.00 4.95 3.49
N VAL A 184 -23.67 3.88 3.08
CA VAL A 184 -23.30 2.50 3.42
C VAL A 184 -23.25 1.61 2.18
N PRO A 185 -22.43 0.54 2.16
CA PRO A 185 -22.42 -0.42 1.08
C PRO A 185 -23.78 -1.11 0.98
N PRO A 186 -24.35 -1.27 -0.23
CA PRO A 186 -25.61 -2.00 -0.39
C PRO A 186 -25.38 -3.49 -0.12
N LYS A 187 -26.43 -4.21 0.30
CA LYS A 187 -26.38 -5.68 0.45
C LYS A 187 -26.09 -6.41 -0.87
N SER A 188 -26.41 -5.79 -2.00
CA SER A 188 -26.14 -6.34 -3.34
C SER A 188 -24.66 -6.27 -3.68
N ARG A 189 -24.17 -7.28 -4.41
CA ARG A 189 -22.84 -7.31 -5.01
C ARG A 189 -22.93 -7.45 -6.54
N PRO A 190 -21.92 -7.01 -7.31
CA PRO A 190 -20.69 -6.33 -6.86
C PRO A 190 -20.97 -4.94 -6.30
N ARG A 191 -20.05 -4.42 -5.50
CA ARG A 191 -20.09 -3.06 -4.95
C ARG A 191 -18.74 -2.35 -4.94
N ILE A 192 -17.70 -2.98 -5.48
CA ILE A 192 -16.40 -2.35 -5.76
C ILE A 192 -16.24 -2.12 -7.26
N TRP A 193 -15.98 -0.87 -7.65
CA TRP A 193 -15.86 -0.33 -9.03
C TRP A 193 -17.08 -0.45 -9.95
N VAL A 194 -18.00 -1.37 -9.67
CA VAL A 194 -19.28 -1.51 -10.35
C VAL A 194 -20.35 -1.90 -9.33
N ASN A 195 -21.60 -1.65 -9.68
CA ASN A 195 -22.79 -2.10 -8.98
C ASN A 195 -23.77 -2.74 -9.96
N ALA A 196 -24.91 -3.22 -9.47
CA ALA A 196 -25.93 -3.83 -10.31
C ALA A 196 -26.39 -2.92 -11.47
N GLU A 197 -26.45 -1.60 -11.25
CA GLU A 197 -26.88 -0.62 -12.24
C GLU A 197 -25.82 -0.38 -13.33
N SER A 198 -24.54 -0.29 -12.96
CA SER A 198 -23.48 0.07 -13.90
C SER A 198 -22.79 -1.11 -14.56
N LEU A 199 -22.92 -2.31 -14.02
CA LEU A 199 -22.33 -3.54 -14.58
C LEU A 199 -22.80 -3.83 -16.02
N PRO A 200 -24.08 -3.72 -16.39
CA PRO A 200 -24.52 -3.95 -17.78
C PRO A 200 -23.82 -3.05 -18.79
N GLN A 201 -23.66 -1.76 -18.48
CA GLN A 201 -22.97 -0.82 -19.36
C GLN A 201 -21.48 -1.13 -19.48
N VAL A 202 -20.82 -1.48 -18.37
CA VAL A 202 -19.39 -1.87 -18.39
C VAL A 202 -19.19 -3.11 -19.26
N ARG A 203 -20.07 -4.12 -19.13
CA ARG A 203 -20.04 -5.32 -19.99
C ARG A 203 -20.24 -4.98 -21.47
N ALA A 204 -21.20 -4.11 -21.79
CA ALA A 204 -21.46 -3.67 -23.16
C ALA A 204 -20.26 -2.94 -23.78
N ASN A 205 -19.44 -2.27 -22.96
CA ASN A 205 -18.28 -1.50 -23.42
C ASN A 205 -17.00 -2.33 -23.60
N LEU A 206 -16.95 -3.59 -23.15
CA LEU A 206 -15.70 -4.40 -23.18
C LEU A 206 -15.13 -4.60 -24.58
N THR A 207 -16.01 -4.78 -25.57
CA THR A 207 -15.64 -5.13 -26.96
C THR A 207 -15.65 -3.91 -27.89
N ARG A 208 -15.80 -2.70 -27.34
CA ARG A 208 -15.97 -1.47 -28.12
C ARG A 208 -14.69 -0.64 -28.16
N GLY A 209 -14.41 -0.03 -29.31
CA GLY A 209 -13.36 0.99 -29.46
C GLY A 209 -12.02 0.60 -28.82
N GLU A 210 -11.49 1.49 -27.98
CA GLU A 210 -10.21 1.30 -27.31
C GLU A 210 -10.23 0.13 -26.31
N ASN A 211 -11.40 -0.29 -25.80
CA ASN A 211 -11.51 -1.34 -24.79
C ASN A 211 -11.28 -2.75 -25.34
N ALA A 212 -11.66 -3.01 -26.58
CA ALA A 212 -11.60 -4.34 -27.21
C ALA A 212 -10.23 -5.04 -27.07
N PRO A 213 -9.08 -4.40 -27.39
CA PRO A 213 -7.76 -5.02 -27.21
C PRO A 213 -7.42 -5.30 -25.74
N HIS A 214 -7.85 -4.44 -24.80
CA HIS A 214 -7.63 -4.67 -23.37
C HIS A 214 -8.46 -5.86 -22.87
N TRP A 215 -9.70 -6.00 -23.33
CA TRP A 215 -10.54 -7.13 -22.97
C TRP A 215 -9.98 -8.46 -23.50
N ALA A 216 -9.53 -8.48 -24.77
CA ALA A 216 -8.86 -9.64 -25.34
C ALA A 216 -7.61 -10.04 -24.52
N LYS A 217 -6.79 -9.06 -24.12
CA LYS A 217 -5.61 -9.29 -23.28
C LYS A 217 -5.98 -9.86 -21.91
N VAL A 218 -6.96 -9.27 -21.22
CA VAL A 218 -7.40 -9.73 -19.89
C VAL A 218 -7.93 -11.16 -19.97
N ARG A 219 -8.76 -11.48 -20.97
CA ARG A 219 -9.25 -12.86 -21.20
C ARG A 219 -8.11 -13.84 -21.46
N ALA A 220 -7.15 -13.49 -22.32
CA ALA A 220 -6.02 -14.35 -22.64
C ALA A 220 -5.16 -14.66 -21.41
N MET A 221 -4.91 -13.63 -20.57
CA MET A 221 -4.15 -13.78 -19.33
C MET A 221 -4.92 -14.56 -18.26
N ALA A 222 -6.22 -14.30 -18.09
CA ALA A 222 -7.07 -15.05 -17.18
C ALA A 222 -7.20 -16.53 -17.59
N ALA A 223 -7.07 -16.84 -18.87
CA ALA A 223 -7.13 -18.21 -19.38
C ALA A 223 -5.87 -19.03 -19.05
N GLN A 224 -4.73 -18.39 -18.78
CA GLN A 224 -3.50 -19.08 -18.43
C GLN A 224 -3.63 -19.75 -17.06
N PRO A 225 -3.20 -21.01 -16.91
CA PRO A 225 -2.99 -21.61 -15.60
C PRO A 225 -1.99 -20.78 -14.79
N PHE A 226 -2.20 -20.72 -13.48
CA PHE A 226 -1.23 -20.13 -12.55
C PHE A 226 -1.00 -21.14 -11.44
N GLU A 227 0.14 -21.83 -11.48
CA GLU A 227 0.50 -22.79 -10.45
C GLU A 227 1.06 -22.04 -9.24
N PHE A 228 0.44 -22.27 -8.09
CA PHE A 228 0.89 -21.72 -6.82
C PHE A 228 0.74 -22.79 -5.75
N GLN A 229 1.86 -23.11 -5.11
CA GLN A 229 1.93 -24.03 -3.99
C GLN A 229 2.82 -23.42 -2.93
N VAL A 230 2.47 -23.63 -1.67
CA VAL A 230 3.21 -23.12 -0.52
C VAL A 230 3.67 -24.32 0.29
N ALA A 231 4.96 -24.39 0.57
CA ALA A 231 5.49 -25.40 1.48
C ALA A 231 4.88 -25.20 2.89
N PRO A 232 4.59 -26.27 3.64
CA PRO A 232 4.17 -26.15 5.02
C PRO A 232 5.14 -25.28 5.81
N ASN A 233 4.61 -24.41 6.68
CA ASN A 233 5.42 -23.55 7.54
C ASN A 233 6.37 -22.58 6.80
N ALA A 234 6.17 -22.34 5.49
CA ALA A 234 6.92 -21.35 4.73
C ALA A 234 6.12 -20.06 4.55
N GLU A 235 6.83 -18.93 4.54
CA GLU A 235 6.28 -17.66 4.08
C GLU A 235 6.56 -17.49 2.59
N VAL A 236 5.71 -16.71 1.91
CA VAL A 236 5.98 -16.23 0.56
C VAL A 236 6.11 -14.71 0.56
N SER A 237 7.02 -14.18 -0.25
CA SER A 237 7.13 -12.74 -0.47
C SER A 237 5.98 -12.22 -1.33
N HIS A 238 5.88 -10.89 -1.44
CA HIS A 238 4.95 -10.22 -2.37
C HIS A 238 5.01 -10.81 -3.79
N ASN A 239 3.84 -11.17 -4.34
CA ASN A 239 3.74 -11.80 -5.67
C ASN A 239 2.71 -11.06 -6.55
N ALA A 240 3.15 -9.95 -7.15
CA ALA A 240 2.33 -9.14 -8.04
C ALA A 240 1.76 -9.91 -9.25
N LYS A 241 2.42 -10.97 -9.72
CA LYS A 241 1.92 -11.79 -10.84
C LYS A 241 0.73 -12.64 -10.41
N LEU A 242 0.77 -13.19 -9.20
CA LEU A 242 -0.36 -13.94 -8.62
C LEU A 242 -1.54 -13.02 -8.38
N GLU A 243 -1.32 -11.85 -7.78
CA GLU A 243 -2.35 -10.81 -7.59
C GLU A 243 -3.04 -10.45 -8.92
N GLN A 244 -2.26 -10.21 -9.97
CA GLN A 244 -2.79 -9.94 -11.30
C GLN A 244 -3.56 -11.13 -11.88
N ALA A 245 -3.03 -12.36 -11.76
CA ALA A 245 -3.70 -13.55 -12.25
C ALA A 245 -5.06 -13.76 -11.57
N ALA A 246 -5.11 -13.61 -10.25
CA ALA A 246 -6.34 -13.77 -9.47
C ALA A 246 -7.37 -12.67 -9.81
N THR A 247 -6.95 -11.41 -9.84
CA THR A 247 -7.86 -10.28 -10.17
C THR A 247 -8.40 -10.36 -11.59
N TYR A 248 -7.58 -10.78 -12.57
CA TYR A 248 -8.04 -10.96 -13.95
C TYR A 248 -9.04 -12.11 -14.08
N LYS A 249 -8.81 -13.22 -13.38
CA LYS A 249 -9.74 -14.35 -13.33
C LYS A 249 -11.07 -13.96 -12.68
N ALA A 250 -11.03 -13.25 -11.56
CA ALA A 250 -12.23 -12.71 -10.91
C ALA A 250 -12.97 -11.70 -11.80
N PHE A 251 -12.25 -10.84 -12.52
CA PHE A 251 -12.84 -9.91 -13.47
C PHE A 251 -13.53 -10.63 -14.63
N VAL A 252 -12.92 -11.68 -15.19
CA VAL A 252 -13.55 -12.49 -16.24
C VAL A 252 -14.81 -13.18 -15.73
N TYR A 253 -14.80 -13.70 -14.49
CA TYR A 253 -16.00 -14.20 -13.84
C TYR A 253 -17.09 -13.12 -13.77
N LEU A 254 -16.74 -11.94 -13.25
CA LEU A 254 -17.68 -10.83 -13.11
C LEU A 254 -18.28 -10.38 -14.44
N MET A 255 -17.49 -10.38 -15.50
CA MET A 255 -17.91 -9.86 -16.81
C MET A 255 -18.63 -10.91 -17.68
N ALA A 256 -18.22 -12.18 -17.60
CA ALA A 256 -18.68 -13.24 -18.51
C ALA A 256 -19.36 -14.43 -17.82
N GLY A 257 -19.43 -14.46 -16.48
CA GLY A 257 -20.06 -15.54 -15.72
C GLY A 257 -19.23 -16.83 -15.65
N ASP A 258 -17.92 -16.78 -15.96
CA ASP A 258 -17.03 -17.95 -15.94
C ASP A 258 -16.71 -18.39 -14.50
N LYS A 259 -17.56 -19.28 -13.96
CA LYS A 259 -17.45 -19.77 -12.58
C LYS A 259 -16.14 -20.51 -12.31
N ALA A 260 -15.55 -21.17 -13.32
CA ALA A 260 -14.29 -21.88 -13.15
C ALA A 260 -13.16 -20.89 -12.86
N ARG A 261 -13.08 -19.79 -13.62
CA ARG A 261 -12.11 -18.72 -13.36
C ARG A 261 -12.36 -18.00 -12.05
N GLY A 262 -13.63 -17.73 -11.71
CA GLY A 262 -13.96 -17.16 -10.40
C GLY A 262 -13.48 -18.05 -9.25
N ARG A 263 -13.67 -19.37 -9.37
CA ARG A 263 -13.23 -20.33 -8.35
C ARG A 263 -11.70 -20.42 -8.26
N GLU A 264 -10.99 -20.41 -9.39
CA GLU A 264 -9.53 -20.33 -9.41
C GLU A 264 -9.02 -19.07 -8.71
N ALA A 265 -9.66 -17.92 -8.92
CA ALA A 265 -9.29 -16.66 -8.28
C ALA A 265 -9.42 -16.73 -6.75
N VAL A 266 -10.52 -17.30 -6.25
CA VAL A 266 -10.74 -17.52 -4.82
C VAL A 266 -9.63 -18.38 -4.22
N THR A 267 -9.33 -19.53 -4.83
CA THR A 267 -8.27 -20.44 -4.34
C THR A 267 -6.92 -19.74 -4.31
N LEU A 268 -6.54 -19.05 -5.40
CA LEU A 268 -5.26 -18.33 -5.49
C LEU A 268 -5.11 -17.29 -4.38
N ILE A 269 -6.13 -16.45 -4.16
CA ILE A 269 -6.08 -15.41 -3.12
C ILE A 269 -6.05 -16.03 -1.72
N ARG A 270 -6.92 -16.99 -1.43
CA ARG A 270 -6.98 -17.63 -0.11
C ARG A 270 -5.63 -18.26 0.25
N ASP A 271 -5.07 -19.04 -0.66
CA ASP A 271 -3.82 -19.75 -0.41
C ASP A 271 -2.64 -18.76 -0.32
N TYR A 272 -2.63 -17.72 -1.16
CA TYR A 272 -1.63 -16.65 -1.11
C TYR A 272 -1.67 -15.89 0.21
N LEU A 273 -2.84 -15.44 0.65
CA LEU A 273 -3.00 -14.67 1.88
C LEU A 273 -2.57 -15.44 3.13
N SER A 274 -2.81 -16.75 3.16
CA SER A 274 -2.37 -17.62 4.27
C SER A 274 -0.84 -17.71 4.42
N ALA A 275 -0.13 -17.44 3.32
CA ALA A 275 1.32 -17.63 3.22
C ALA A 275 2.10 -16.32 3.15
N VAL A 276 1.49 -15.26 2.61
CA VAL A 276 2.21 -14.03 2.32
C VAL A 276 2.67 -13.34 3.60
N GLN A 277 3.94 -12.99 3.60
CA GLN A 277 4.54 -12.14 4.61
C GLN A 277 5.27 -10.98 3.93
N PHE A 278 5.01 -9.79 4.44
CA PHE A 278 5.73 -8.58 4.08
C PHE A 278 6.79 -8.34 5.16
N ASP A 279 7.99 -7.98 4.75
CA ASP A 279 9.07 -7.65 5.68
C ASP A 279 8.89 -6.22 6.22
N ASN A 280 9.82 -5.77 7.06
CA ASN A 280 9.82 -4.44 7.67
C ASN A 280 10.63 -3.41 6.84
N LEU A 281 10.63 -3.52 5.51
CA LEU A 281 11.24 -2.51 4.64
C LEU A 281 10.47 -1.19 4.64
N LEU A 282 11.21 -0.11 4.36
CA LEU A 282 10.63 1.21 4.08
C LEU A 282 9.60 1.13 2.94
N ASP A 283 8.48 1.82 3.05
CA ASP A 283 7.36 1.90 2.08
C ASP A 283 6.67 0.57 1.73
N ILE A 284 6.93 -0.51 2.46
CA ILE A 284 6.33 -1.84 2.20
C ILE A 284 4.78 -1.84 2.27
N THR A 285 4.21 -0.80 2.89
CA THR A 285 2.76 -0.58 2.96
C THR A 285 2.08 -0.52 1.59
N ARG A 286 2.82 -0.19 0.53
CA ARG A 286 2.29 -0.15 -0.84
C ARG A 286 2.07 -1.56 -1.40
N GLU A 287 2.97 -2.50 -1.12
CA GLU A 287 2.81 -3.91 -1.47
C GLU A 287 1.75 -4.59 -0.61
N ILE A 288 1.72 -4.31 0.71
CA ILE A 288 0.65 -4.78 1.61
C ILE A 288 -0.72 -4.33 1.09
N GLY A 289 -0.85 -3.05 0.76
CA GLY A 289 -2.07 -2.46 0.25
C GLY A 289 -2.53 -3.08 -1.08
N ARG A 290 -1.61 -3.45 -1.99
CA ARG A 290 -1.95 -4.13 -3.24
C ARG A 290 -2.51 -5.54 -3.02
N ALA A 291 -1.97 -6.29 -2.06
CA ALA A 291 -2.51 -7.59 -1.69
C ALA A 291 -3.92 -7.45 -1.09
N ILE A 292 -4.13 -6.48 -0.18
CA ILE A 292 -5.43 -6.15 0.39
C ILE A 292 -6.44 -5.79 -0.71
N TYR A 293 -6.06 -4.88 -1.61
CA TYR A 293 -6.91 -4.45 -2.72
C TYR A 293 -7.28 -5.61 -3.64
N SER A 294 -6.31 -6.41 -4.07
CA SER A 294 -6.54 -7.56 -4.95
C SER A 294 -7.47 -8.59 -4.31
N ALA A 295 -7.27 -8.89 -3.04
CA ALA A 295 -8.12 -9.78 -2.28
C ALA A 295 -9.53 -9.22 -2.08
N ALA A 296 -9.68 -7.92 -1.83
CA ALA A 296 -10.98 -7.26 -1.71
C ALA A 296 -11.78 -7.33 -3.03
N LEU A 297 -11.12 -7.18 -4.19
CA LEU A 297 -11.76 -7.36 -5.50
C LEU A 297 -12.26 -8.80 -5.67
N VAL A 298 -11.43 -9.81 -5.38
CA VAL A 298 -11.84 -11.22 -5.48
C VAL A 298 -12.96 -11.53 -4.50
N TYR A 299 -12.88 -11.03 -3.26
CA TYR A 299 -13.90 -11.24 -2.24
C TYR A 299 -15.26 -10.68 -2.68
N ASP A 300 -15.29 -9.45 -3.21
CA ASP A 300 -16.54 -8.82 -3.66
C ASP A 300 -17.09 -9.44 -4.94
N TRP A 301 -16.23 -9.63 -5.95
CA TRP A 301 -16.66 -10.06 -7.28
C TRP A 301 -16.95 -11.56 -7.37
N CYS A 302 -16.36 -12.38 -6.51
CA CYS A 302 -16.56 -13.83 -6.46
C CYS A 302 -17.28 -14.28 -5.18
N TYR A 303 -17.95 -13.36 -4.47
CA TYR A 303 -18.57 -13.63 -3.17
C TYR A 303 -19.47 -14.86 -3.16
N ASP A 304 -20.28 -15.03 -4.21
CA ASP A 304 -21.24 -16.11 -4.36
C ASP A 304 -20.61 -17.49 -4.66
N LEU A 305 -19.31 -17.53 -4.99
CA LEU A 305 -18.55 -18.76 -5.22
C LEU A 305 -17.79 -19.27 -3.99
N MET A 306 -17.80 -18.50 -2.88
CA MET A 306 -17.07 -18.82 -1.65
C MET A 306 -17.98 -19.47 -0.61
N THR A 307 -17.42 -20.43 0.14
CA THR A 307 -18.09 -20.92 1.37
C THR A 307 -17.93 -19.90 2.51
N PRO A 308 -18.74 -20.00 3.58
CA PRO A 308 -18.57 -19.15 4.77
C PRO A 308 -17.18 -19.24 5.39
N GLU A 309 -16.57 -20.43 5.40
CA GLU A 309 -15.23 -20.66 5.95
C GLU A 309 -14.15 -19.96 5.12
N GLU A 310 -14.30 -19.97 3.80
CA GLU A 310 -13.39 -19.25 2.90
C GLU A 310 -13.49 -17.75 3.09
N ARG A 311 -14.72 -17.22 3.18
CA ARG A 311 -14.95 -15.81 3.48
C ARG A 311 -14.29 -15.41 4.79
N GLU A 312 -14.49 -16.21 5.84
CA GLU A 312 -13.89 -15.94 7.16
C GLU A 312 -12.37 -16.00 7.13
N SER A 313 -11.79 -16.99 6.44
CA SER A 313 -10.32 -17.10 6.30
C SER A 313 -9.71 -15.89 5.58
N ILE A 314 -10.31 -15.45 4.47
CA ILE A 314 -9.86 -14.28 3.71
C ILE A 314 -10.04 -13.01 4.55
N ARG A 315 -11.18 -12.86 5.25
CA ARG A 315 -11.44 -11.72 6.15
C ARG A 315 -10.36 -11.62 7.22
N LYS A 316 -10.03 -12.72 7.90
CA LYS A 316 -9.00 -12.76 8.95
C LYS A 316 -7.64 -12.31 8.41
N GLU A 317 -7.23 -12.81 7.24
CA GLU A 317 -5.95 -12.44 6.64
C GLU A 317 -5.93 -10.99 6.14
N LEU A 318 -7.04 -10.48 5.60
CA LEU A 318 -7.19 -9.07 5.25
C LEU A 318 -7.00 -8.16 6.48
N MET A 319 -7.60 -8.52 7.63
CA MET A 319 -7.42 -7.77 8.88
C MET A 319 -6.00 -7.88 9.43
N ARG A 320 -5.34 -9.03 9.27
CA ARG A 320 -3.92 -9.19 9.61
C ARG A 320 -3.05 -8.23 8.80
N LEU A 321 -3.25 -8.18 7.48
CA LEU A 321 -2.49 -7.29 6.60
C LEU A 321 -2.79 -5.81 6.86
N ALA A 322 -4.05 -5.46 7.15
CA ALA A 322 -4.44 -4.09 7.48
C ALA A 322 -3.69 -3.55 8.70
N ASP A 323 -3.44 -4.40 9.69
CA ASP A 323 -2.67 -4.02 10.87
C ASP A 323 -1.18 -3.76 10.56
N ASP A 324 -0.59 -4.46 9.59
CA ASP A 324 0.80 -4.28 9.16
C ASP A 324 1.02 -3.02 8.31
N MET A 325 -0.05 -2.34 7.88
CA MET A 325 0.05 -1.08 7.13
C MET A 325 0.66 0.05 7.96
N GLU A 326 1.27 1.02 7.28
CA GLU A 326 1.94 2.15 7.94
C GLU A 326 0.96 3.01 8.75
N ILE A 327 -0.25 3.23 8.20
CA ILE A 327 -1.35 3.92 8.88
C ILE A 327 -1.89 3.14 10.10
N GLY A 328 -1.52 1.87 10.22
CA GLY A 328 -1.92 0.94 11.27
C GLY A 328 -3.39 0.53 11.20
N TRP A 329 -3.76 -0.36 12.12
CA TRP A 329 -5.16 -0.70 12.37
C TRP A 329 -5.50 -0.54 13.84
N PRO A 330 -6.54 0.25 14.19
CA PRO A 330 -7.39 1.08 13.32
C PRO A 330 -6.63 2.20 12.56
N PRO A 331 -7.13 2.70 11.41
CA PRO A 331 -6.34 3.51 10.46
C PRO A 331 -6.22 5.00 10.84
N PHE A 332 -5.67 5.26 12.02
CA PHE A 332 -5.58 6.61 12.62
C PHE A 332 -4.15 7.03 12.99
N ARG A 333 -3.10 6.29 12.61
CA ARG A 333 -1.70 6.70 12.90
C ARG A 333 -1.23 7.86 12.02
N GLN A 334 -1.81 8.04 10.84
CA GLN A 334 -1.42 9.07 9.87
C GLN A 334 -2.64 9.89 9.43
N THR A 335 -2.41 11.14 9.05
CA THR A 335 -3.44 11.97 8.40
C THR A 335 -3.82 11.41 7.02
N ILE A 336 -5.12 11.44 6.68
CA ILE A 336 -5.62 11.07 5.35
C ILE A 336 -5.55 12.23 4.35
N VAL A 337 -5.21 13.44 4.80
CA VAL A 337 -5.19 14.65 3.96
C VAL A 337 -3.87 14.78 3.19
N ASN A 338 -2.73 14.44 3.80
CA ASN A 338 -1.40 14.59 3.19
C ASN A 338 -0.49 13.41 3.56
N GLY A 339 0.68 13.32 2.92
CA GLY A 339 1.64 12.24 3.20
C GLY A 339 1.07 10.85 2.90
N HIS A 340 1.75 9.79 3.35
CA HIS A 340 1.41 8.40 2.99
C HIS A 340 -0.03 8.00 3.35
N GLY A 341 -0.64 8.61 4.37
CA GLY A 341 -2.04 8.35 4.70
C GLY A 341 -3.06 8.82 3.65
N ASN A 342 -2.70 9.81 2.81
CA ASN A 342 -3.49 10.24 1.63
C ASN A 342 -3.22 9.38 0.38
N GLU A 343 -2.31 8.42 0.42
CA GLU A 343 -2.07 7.51 -0.71
C GLU A 343 -3.13 6.40 -0.77
N ALA A 344 -2.79 5.29 -1.42
CA ALA A 344 -3.67 4.14 -1.59
C ALA A 344 -4.18 3.55 -0.27
N GLN A 345 -3.45 3.70 0.84
CA GLN A 345 -3.70 2.99 2.10
C GLN A 345 -5.18 3.02 2.51
N VAL A 346 -5.76 4.22 2.66
CA VAL A 346 -7.19 4.36 2.94
C VAL A 346 -7.98 4.56 1.66
N ASN A 347 -7.53 5.45 0.77
CA ASN A 347 -8.31 5.90 -0.38
C ASN A 347 -8.59 4.81 -1.44
N ARG A 348 -7.93 3.65 -1.35
CA ARG A 348 -8.23 2.47 -2.17
C ARG A 348 -8.20 1.17 -1.37
N ASP A 349 -7.11 0.88 -0.69
CA ASP A 349 -6.79 -0.47 -0.21
C ASP A 349 -7.71 -0.87 0.94
N LEU A 350 -7.65 -0.15 2.06
CA LEU A 350 -8.53 -0.38 3.22
C LEU A 350 -9.98 -0.03 2.93
N LEU A 351 -10.26 0.98 2.08
CA LEU A 351 -11.65 1.29 1.69
C LEU A 351 -12.27 0.16 0.85
N CYS A 352 -11.55 -0.42 -0.11
CA CYS A 352 -12.04 -1.60 -0.86
C CYS A 352 -12.26 -2.78 0.07
N MET A 353 -11.30 -3.06 0.97
CA MET A 353 -11.45 -4.10 1.99
C MET A 353 -12.70 -3.88 2.84
N ALA A 354 -12.89 -2.67 3.34
CA ALA A 354 -13.99 -2.32 4.20
C ALA A 354 -15.36 -2.39 3.49
N ILE A 355 -15.44 -1.97 2.22
CA ILE A 355 -16.62 -2.15 1.39
C ILE A 355 -16.88 -3.64 1.14
N ALA A 356 -15.85 -4.44 0.84
CA ALA A 356 -15.99 -5.86 0.62
C ALA A 356 -16.57 -6.58 1.84
N LEU A 357 -16.04 -6.31 3.04
CA LEU A 357 -16.33 -7.03 4.28
C LEU A 357 -17.59 -6.56 5.03
N TYR A 358 -18.25 -5.50 4.57
CA TYR A 358 -19.25 -4.76 5.35
C TYR A 358 -20.38 -5.61 5.98
N ASP A 359 -20.86 -6.65 5.29
CA ASP A 359 -21.97 -7.47 5.79
C ASP A 359 -21.50 -8.45 6.88
N GLU A 360 -20.21 -8.81 6.89
CA GLU A 360 -19.59 -9.69 7.88
C GLU A 360 -18.97 -8.91 9.05
N ASP A 361 -18.39 -7.75 8.76
CA ASP A 361 -17.71 -6.88 9.71
C ASP A 361 -17.88 -5.40 9.29
N PRO A 362 -18.81 -4.65 9.92
CA PRO A 362 -19.07 -3.26 9.57
C PRO A 362 -18.05 -2.28 10.18
N VAL A 363 -17.21 -2.71 11.14
CA VAL A 363 -16.27 -1.82 11.85
C VAL A 363 -15.22 -1.24 10.89
N PRO A 364 -14.57 -2.03 10.01
CA PRO A 364 -13.67 -1.48 9.02
C PRO A 364 -14.27 -0.37 8.16
N TYR A 365 -15.53 -0.52 7.76
CA TYR A 365 -16.24 0.47 6.97
C TYR A 365 -16.51 1.73 7.76
N ARG A 366 -16.98 1.62 9.01
CA ARG A 366 -17.17 2.79 9.88
C ARG A 366 -15.92 3.66 9.92
N TYR A 367 -14.76 3.06 10.18
CA TYR A 367 -13.51 3.81 10.30
C TYR A 367 -13.05 4.37 8.95
N CYS A 368 -13.00 3.57 7.89
CA CYS A 368 -12.56 4.07 6.58
C CYS A 368 -13.52 5.14 6.03
N ALA A 369 -14.83 4.96 6.18
CA ALA A 369 -15.84 5.93 5.78
C ALA A 369 -15.73 7.22 6.61
N TYR A 370 -15.45 7.14 7.92
CA TYR A 370 -15.17 8.34 8.73
C TYR A 370 -13.97 9.11 8.18
N ARG A 371 -12.84 8.43 7.94
CA ARG A 371 -11.63 9.08 7.39
C ARG A 371 -11.94 9.78 6.06
N VAL A 372 -12.68 9.14 5.15
CA VAL A 372 -12.95 9.72 3.83
C VAL A 372 -14.04 10.79 3.91
N LEU A 373 -15.20 10.49 4.46
CA LEU A 373 -16.38 11.36 4.39
C LEU A 373 -16.34 12.53 5.37
N GLU A 374 -15.71 12.35 6.54
CA GLU A 374 -15.69 13.37 7.60
C GLU A 374 -14.38 14.17 7.65
N GLU A 375 -13.29 13.65 7.08
CA GLU A 375 -12.00 14.36 7.06
C GLU A 375 -11.56 14.73 5.66
N LEU A 376 -11.44 13.76 4.74
CA LEU A 376 -10.91 14.03 3.41
C LEU A 376 -11.87 14.87 2.56
N VAL A 377 -13.14 14.47 2.47
CA VAL A 377 -14.14 15.14 1.63
C VAL A 377 -14.31 16.62 2.02
N PRO A 378 -14.53 17.00 3.31
CA PRO A 378 -14.65 18.41 3.69
C PRO A 378 -13.37 19.20 3.44
N MET A 379 -12.21 18.59 3.67
CA MET A 379 -10.93 19.23 3.41
C MET A 379 -10.72 19.49 1.91
N ARG A 380 -11.04 18.53 1.04
CA ARG A 380 -10.93 18.69 -0.42
C ARG A 380 -12.00 19.61 -0.99
N ARG A 381 -13.20 19.63 -0.42
CA ARG A 381 -14.23 20.64 -0.73
C ARG A 381 -13.70 22.06 -0.54
N PHE A 382 -12.93 22.29 0.53
CA PHE A 382 -12.29 23.58 0.79
C PHE A 382 -11.09 23.80 -0.16
N GLU A 383 -10.13 22.88 -0.19
CA GLU A 383 -8.87 23.05 -0.92
C GLU A 383 -9.07 23.18 -2.44
N TYR A 384 -9.93 22.33 -3.03
CA TYR A 384 -10.16 22.28 -4.47
C TYR A 384 -11.06 23.41 -4.99
N GLN A 385 -11.45 24.37 -4.15
CA GLN A 385 -11.90 25.69 -4.64
C GLN A 385 -10.80 26.38 -5.47
N SER A 386 -9.55 26.03 -5.20
CA SER A 386 -8.43 26.29 -6.09
C SER A 386 -8.25 25.12 -7.07
N PRO A 387 -8.37 25.28 -8.40
CA PRO A 387 -8.21 24.21 -9.39
C PRO A 387 -6.74 23.77 -9.58
N ARG A 388 -6.04 23.52 -8.47
CA ARG A 388 -4.68 22.99 -8.40
C ARG A 388 -4.49 22.13 -7.16
N HIS A 389 -3.42 21.32 -7.18
CA HIS A 389 -3.00 20.54 -6.03
C HIS A 389 -1.86 21.24 -5.29
N ASN A 390 -1.81 21.09 -3.97
CA ASN A 390 -0.80 21.67 -3.08
C ASN A 390 0.55 20.91 -3.02
N GLN A 391 0.75 19.86 -3.82
CA GLN A 391 1.94 18.98 -3.77
C GLN A 391 2.72 18.99 -5.09
N GLY A 392 2.60 20.08 -5.85
CA GLY A 392 3.38 20.30 -7.06
C GLY A 392 3.08 19.35 -8.20
N ILE A 393 3.99 19.34 -9.18
CA ILE A 393 3.80 18.64 -10.45
C ILE A 393 4.13 17.15 -10.41
N SER A 394 4.89 16.67 -9.42
CA SER A 394 5.27 15.25 -9.33
C SER A 394 4.44 14.49 -8.30
N TYR A 395 4.34 14.97 -7.06
CA TYR A 395 3.49 14.32 -6.05
C TYR A 395 2.01 14.62 -6.26
N GLY A 396 1.65 15.85 -6.66
CA GLY A 396 0.26 16.26 -6.89
C GLY A 396 -0.59 15.26 -7.69
N PRO A 397 -0.21 14.85 -8.91
CA PRO A 397 -1.05 13.95 -9.70
C PRO A 397 -1.18 12.58 -9.03
N TYR A 398 -0.11 12.09 -8.37
CA TYR A 398 -0.14 10.85 -7.62
C TYR A 398 -1.13 10.91 -6.44
N ARG A 399 -1.07 11.97 -5.62
CA ARG A 399 -1.99 12.19 -4.48
C ARG A 399 -3.43 12.34 -4.94
N TYR A 400 -3.66 13.24 -5.89
CA TYR A 400 -4.96 13.51 -6.48
C TYR A 400 -5.61 12.25 -7.08
N SER A 401 -4.80 11.38 -7.70
CA SER A 401 -5.30 10.11 -8.21
C SER A 401 -5.93 9.27 -7.12
N TRP A 402 -5.41 9.27 -5.90
CA TRP A 402 -5.98 8.52 -4.78
C TRP A 402 -7.29 9.12 -4.28
N ASP A 403 -7.40 10.44 -4.21
CA ASP A 403 -8.69 11.09 -3.92
C ASP A 403 -9.75 10.68 -4.96
N LEU A 404 -9.38 10.62 -6.24
CA LEU A 404 -10.26 10.13 -7.31
C LEU A 404 -10.61 8.64 -7.17
N HIS A 405 -9.72 7.79 -6.64
CA HIS A 405 -10.07 6.39 -6.33
C HIS A 405 -11.20 6.36 -5.28
N ALA A 406 -11.06 7.11 -4.20
CA ALA A 406 -12.11 7.19 -3.17
C ALA A 406 -13.43 7.73 -3.77
N ALA A 407 -13.36 8.81 -4.55
CA ALA A 407 -14.51 9.40 -5.22
C ALA A 407 -15.23 8.41 -6.16
N TRP A 408 -14.46 7.63 -6.92
CA TRP A 408 -15.00 6.59 -7.80
C TRP A 408 -15.62 5.43 -7.04
N LEU A 409 -14.97 4.94 -5.99
CA LEU A 409 -15.46 3.82 -5.19
C LEU A 409 -16.82 4.16 -4.58
N PHE A 410 -16.96 5.34 -3.97
CA PHE A 410 -18.25 5.80 -3.44
C PHE A 410 -19.30 6.02 -4.55
N ARG A 411 -18.91 6.62 -5.68
CA ARG A 411 -19.83 6.84 -6.80
C ARG A 411 -20.35 5.54 -7.39
N ARG A 412 -19.49 4.54 -7.57
CA ARG A 412 -19.87 3.23 -8.12
C ARG A 412 -20.68 2.40 -7.14
N MET A 413 -20.35 2.49 -5.85
CA MET A 413 -21.09 1.80 -4.79
C MET A 413 -22.53 2.34 -4.64
N THR A 414 -22.71 3.66 -4.74
CA THR A 414 -23.99 4.32 -4.39
C THR A 414 -24.79 4.86 -5.58
N GLY A 415 -24.17 4.95 -6.77
CA GLY A 415 -24.73 5.65 -7.91
C GLY A 415 -24.60 7.18 -7.86
N LYS A 416 -24.08 7.77 -6.77
CA LYS A 416 -24.01 9.23 -6.57
C LYS A 416 -22.62 9.68 -6.09
N PRO A 417 -22.13 10.87 -6.51
CA PRO A 417 -20.87 11.40 -6.01
C PRO A 417 -20.97 11.77 -4.52
N VAL A 418 -19.86 11.66 -3.79
CA VAL A 418 -19.73 12.14 -2.38
C VAL A 418 -18.74 13.29 -2.24
N PHE A 419 -17.90 13.53 -3.25
CA PHE A 419 -17.01 14.69 -3.34
C PHE A 419 -17.74 15.81 -4.11
N ASP A 420 -17.46 17.06 -3.77
CA ASP A 420 -17.91 18.23 -4.52
C ASP A 420 -17.35 18.21 -5.95
N GLU A 421 -18.08 18.83 -6.88
CA GLU A 421 -17.72 18.86 -8.31
C GLU A 421 -16.34 19.49 -8.58
N ASN A 422 -15.88 20.34 -7.68
CA ASN A 422 -14.58 21.02 -7.77
C ASN A 422 -13.38 20.04 -7.82
N ILE A 423 -13.54 18.79 -7.38
CA ILE A 423 -12.53 17.76 -7.56
C ILE A 423 -12.14 17.62 -9.04
N GLY A 424 -13.09 17.74 -9.97
CA GLY A 424 -12.86 17.61 -11.41
C GLY A 424 -11.98 18.71 -12.00
N GLU A 425 -11.90 19.86 -11.33
CA GLU A 425 -11.22 21.06 -11.84
C GLU A 425 -9.71 21.03 -11.57
N VAL A 426 -9.26 20.24 -10.59
CA VAL A 426 -7.85 20.16 -10.15
C VAL A 426 -6.92 19.76 -11.30
N TYR A 427 -7.40 18.96 -12.24
CA TYR A 427 -6.58 18.50 -13.38
C TYR A 427 -6.14 19.64 -14.30
N LYS A 428 -6.85 20.78 -14.29
CA LYS A 428 -6.46 21.98 -15.05
C LYS A 428 -5.05 22.43 -14.69
N PHE A 429 -4.61 22.28 -13.45
CA PHE A 429 -3.24 22.61 -13.06
C PHE A 429 -2.19 21.95 -13.95
N TRP A 430 -2.29 20.64 -14.21
CA TRP A 430 -1.32 19.94 -15.07
C TRP A 430 -1.51 20.20 -16.56
N LEU A 431 -2.73 20.50 -17.01
CA LEU A 431 -2.95 20.94 -18.39
C LEU A 431 -2.26 22.28 -18.64
N TYR A 432 -2.50 23.26 -17.77
CA TYR A 432 -2.03 24.63 -17.95
C TYR A 432 -0.55 24.83 -17.62
N THR A 433 0.06 23.98 -16.79
CA THR A 433 1.51 24.05 -16.50
C THR A 433 2.36 23.22 -17.47
N ARG A 434 1.74 22.52 -18.43
CA ARG A 434 2.48 21.73 -19.43
C ARG A 434 3.17 22.64 -20.44
N LEU A 435 4.48 22.50 -20.56
CA LEU A 435 5.33 23.19 -21.52
C LEU A 435 5.11 22.63 -22.96
N PRO A 436 5.41 23.40 -24.02
CA PRO A 436 5.29 22.94 -25.41
C PRO A 436 6.06 21.65 -25.70
N ILE A 437 7.20 21.46 -25.03
CA ILE A 437 8.05 20.25 -25.15
C ILE A 437 7.48 19.04 -24.40
N GLY A 438 6.30 19.15 -23.78
CA GLY A 438 5.62 18.07 -23.07
C GLY A 438 6.09 17.84 -21.63
N GLN A 439 7.04 18.63 -21.12
CA GLN A 439 7.42 18.67 -19.71
C GLN A 439 6.47 19.57 -18.91
N MET A 440 6.65 19.66 -17.59
CA MET A 440 5.88 20.55 -16.72
C MET A 440 6.73 21.73 -16.23
N LEU A 441 6.10 22.89 -16.07
CA LEU A 441 6.66 24.02 -15.31
C LEU A 441 6.92 23.57 -13.86
N ARG A 442 8.02 24.02 -13.26
CA ARG A 442 8.45 23.53 -11.93
C ARG A 442 7.57 24.11 -10.83
N ASP A 443 7.00 23.24 -10.00
CA ASP A 443 6.27 23.58 -8.78
C ASP A 443 6.37 22.41 -7.79
N GLY A 444 6.74 22.72 -6.55
CA GLY A 444 6.98 21.74 -5.49
C GLY A 444 8.15 20.77 -5.76
N ASP A 445 8.14 19.64 -5.05
CA ASP A 445 9.12 18.57 -5.24
C ASP A 445 8.90 17.87 -6.58
N GLY A 446 9.95 17.78 -7.38
CA GLY A 446 9.89 17.07 -8.66
C GLY A 446 11.25 16.99 -9.34
N PHE A 447 11.37 16.02 -10.26
CA PHE A 447 12.56 15.81 -11.08
C PHE A 447 12.25 16.07 -12.55
N SER A 448 13.28 16.46 -13.32
CA SER A 448 13.22 16.43 -14.78
C SER A 448 14.05 15.26 -15.25
N ASP A 449 13.47 14.40 -16.07
CA ASP A 449 14.20 13.38 -16.81
C ASP A 449 14.36 13.76 -18.30
N GLY A 450 13.89 14.94 -18.70
CA GLY A 450 13.92 15.40 -20.08
C GLY A 450 12.82 14.79 -20.97
N HIS A 451 11.98 13.90 -20.45
CA HIS A 451 10.95 13.21 -21.19
C HIS A 451 9.58 13.91 -21.09
N GLN A 452 8.67 13.53 -22.00
CA GLN A 452 7.27 13.95 -21.92
C GLN A 452 6.64 13.40 -20.62
N VAL A 453 5.95 14.26 -19.89
CA VAL A 453 5.34 13.88 -18.61
C VAL A 453 4.24 12.84 -18.80
N ASN A 454 4.25 11.86 -17.91
CA ASN A 454 3.26 10.80 -17.77
C ASN A 454 2.65 10.90 -16.36
N LEU A 455 1.34 11.12 -16.30
CA LEU A 455 0.57 11.31 -15.07
C LEU A 455 -0.15 10.01 -14.64
N GLY A 456 0.17 8.88 -15.28
CA GLY A 456 -0.35 7.57 -14.94
C GLY A 456 -1.87 7.46 -15.11
N LEU A 457 -2.55 6.93 -14.09
CA LEU A 457 -4.01 6.74 -14.08
C LEU A 457 -4.80 8.03 -13.89
N THR A 458 -4.16 9.10 -13.44
CA THR A 458 -4.82 10.38 -13.10
C THR A 458 -5.72 10.93 -14.22
N PRO A 459 -5.25 11.05 -15.48
CA PRO A 459 -6.13 11.47 -16.57
C PRO A 459 -7.34 10.55 -16.77
N LEU A 460 -7.15 9.22 -16.74
CA LEU A 460 -8.25 8.25 -16.89
C LEU A 460 -9.30 8.42 -15.80
N LEU A 461 -8.86 8.45 -14.55
CA LEU A 461 -9.75 8.63 -13.40
C LEU A 461 -10.50 9.96 -13.50
N THR A 462 -9.84 11.03 -13.93
CA THR A 462 -10.43 12.36 -14.04
C THR A 462 -11.46 12.42 -15.17
N TYR A 463 -11.07 12.15 -16.42
CA TYR A 463 -11.98 12.34 -17.55
C TYR A 463 -13.17 11.40 -17.48
N ALA A 464 -12.99 10.17 -17.00
CA ALA A 464 -14.12 9.26 -16.89
C ALA A 464 -15.11 9.76 -15.82
N TYR A 465 -14.62 10.48 -14.80
CA TYR A 465 -15.45 11.01 -13.72
C TYR A 465 -16.21 12.26 -14.16
N THR A 466 -15.53 13.17 -14.85
CA THR A 466 -16.07 14.47 -15.29
C THR A 466 -16.69 14.45 -16.68
N ARG A 467 -16.45 13.38 -17.46
CA ARG A 467 -16.74 13.29 -18.91
C ARG A 467 -16.07 14.39 -19.73
N ASP A 468 -14.88 14.83 -19.32
CA ASP A 468 -14.15 15.90 -20.00
C ASP A 468 -13.37 15.37 -21.24
N PRO A 469 -13.75 15.76 -22.47
CA PRO A 469 -13.09 15.29 -23.69
C PRO A 469 -11.65 15.81 -23.84
N ILE A 470 -11.31 16.96 -23.25
CA ILE A 470 -9.96 17.54 -23.24
C ILE A 470 -9.04 16.68 -22.39
N VAL A 471 -9.49 16.27 -21.20
CA VAL A 471 -8.71 15.38 -20.33
C VAL A 471 -8.58 13.98 -20.96
N LYS A 472 -9.61 13.47 -21.65
CA LYS A 472 -9.47 12.24 -22.47
C LYS A 472 -8.42 12.43 -23.57
N GLY A 473 -8.41 13.59 -24.23
CA GLY A 473 -7.36 13.99 -25.18
C GLY A 473 -5.96 13.93 -24.57
N ASP A 474 -5.80 14.35 -23.32
CA ASP A 474 -4.54 14.24 -22.57
C ASP A 474 -4.17 12.83 -22.16
N PHE A 475 -5.14 11.99 -21.83
CA PHE A 475 -4.87 10.57 -21.64
C PHE A 475 -4.31 9.91 -22.91
N VAL A 476 -4.93 10.17 -24.06
CA VAL A 476 -4.48 9.64 -25.36
C VAL A 476 -3.10 10.17 -25.72
N ARG A 477 -2.82 11.45 -25.50
CA ARG A 477 -1.50 12.07 -25.76
C ARG A 477 -0.37 11.46 -24.94
N GLN A 478 -0.67 10.97 -23.75
CA GLN A 478 0.27 10.25 -22.88
C GLN A 478 0.40 8.75 -23.25
N GLY A 479 -0.27 8.32 -24.32
CA GLY A 479 -0.20 6.97 -24.87
C GLY A 479 -1.19 5.98 -24.26
N PHE A 480 -2.27 6.47 -23.64
CA PHE A 480 -3.34 5.61 -23.09
C PHE A 480 -2.80 4.59 -22.05
N ARG A 481 -1.77 5.00 -21.30
CA ARG A 481 -1.00 4.10 -20.41
C ARG A 481 -1.71 3.92 -19.07
N ALA A 482 -2.50 2.87 -18.97
CA ALA A 482 -3.17 2.47 -17.74
C ALA A 482 -3.23 0.94 -17.60
N ASP A 483 -3.53 0.48 -16.38
CA ASP A 483 -3.86 -0.91 -16.15
C ASP A 483 -5.10 -1.32 -16.97
N PRO A 484 -5.08 -2.46 -17.68
CA PRO A 484 -6.21 -2.91 -18.49
C PRO A 484 -7.53 -3.01 -17.73
N LEU A 485 -7.55 -3.41 -16.45
CA LEU A 485 -8.80 -3.46 -15.69
C LEU A 485 -9.39 -2.07 -15.48
N MET A 486 -8.55 -1.08 -15.15
CA MET A 486 -9.02 0.30 -14.97
C MET A 486 -9.59 0.88 -16.25
N ILE A 487 -8.96 0.60 -17.40
CA ILE A 487 -9.49 1.00 -18.71
C ILE A 487 -10.86 0.36 -18.94
N LEU A 488 -10.98 -0.96 -18.74
CA LEU A 488 -12.23 -1.68 -18.98
C LEU A 488 -13.36 -1.24 -18.04
N LEU A 489 -13.02 -0.86 -16.79
CA LEU A 489 -13.98 -0.40 -15.80
C LEU A 489 -14.47 1.03 -16.07
N LEU A 490 -13.60 1.92 -16.56
CA LEU A 490 -13.85 3.37 -16.55
C LEU A 490 -13.89 4.03 -17.92
N ASN A 491 -13.16 3.53 -18.93
CA ASN A 491 -13.12 4.20 -20.23
C ASN A 491 -14.50 4.17 -20.89
N ASP A 492 -14.93 5.36 -21.30
CA ASP A 492 -16.08 5.56 -22.16
C ASP A 492 -15.60 5.58 -23.64
N PRO A 493 -15.87 4.53 -24.43
CA PRO A 493 -15.46 4.46 -25.83
C PRO A 493 -16.23 5.46 -26.72
N ASP A 494 -17.35 6.01 -26.25
CA ASP A 494 -18.18 6.94 -27.04
C ASP A 494 -17.80 8.41 -26.82
N LEU A 495 -17.04 8.72 -25.77
CA LEU A 495 -16.53 10.06 -25.54
C LEU A 495 -15.37 10.35 -26.51
N PRO A 496 -15.48 11.30 -27.46
CA PRO A 496 -14.38 11.62 -28.35
C PRO A 496 -13.25 12.34 -27.59
N ALA A 497 -12.01 11.98 -27.90
CA ALA A 497 -10.84 12.64 -27.33
C ALA A 497 -10.57 13.97 -28.06
N GLN A 498 -10.68 15.10 -27.35
CA GLN A 498 -10.36 16.42 -27.89
C GLN A 498 -8.84 16.66 -27.81
N LYS A 499 -8.18 16.62 -28.96
CA LYS A 499 -6.71 16.73 -29.05
C LYS A 499 -6.20 18.18 -28.98
N SER A 500 -6.98 19.14 -29.48
CA SER A 500 -6.61 20.56 -29.41
C SER A 500 -6.97 21.12 -28.04
N LEU A 501 -6.08 21.96 -27.51
CA LEU A 501 -6.28 22.72 -26.29
C LEU A 501 -6.69 24.17 -26.58
N ASP A 502 -6.88 24.56 -27.86
CA ASP A 502 -7.12 25.94 -28.28
C ASP A 502 -8.42 26.54 -27.73
N SER A 503 -9.35 25.68 -27.29
CA SER A 503 -10.58 26.12 -26.62
C SER A 503 -10.36 26.56 -25.18
N LEU A 504 -9.20 26.27 -24.58
CA LEU A 504 -8.87 26.69 -23.22
C LEU A 504 -8.37 28.13 -23.21
N PRO A 505 -8.82 28.98 -22.27
CA PRO A 505 -8.25 30.31 -22.04
C PRO A 505 -6.72 30.28 -21.90
N LEU A 506 -6.06 31.36 -22.29
CA LEU A 506 -4.61 31.51 -22.15
C LEU A 506 -4.17 31.83 -20.71
N THR A 507 -5.10 32.21 -19.84
CA THR A 507 -4.82 32.53 -18.44
C THR A 507 -5.79 31.80 -17.53
N LEU A 508 -5.27 31.22 -16.45
CA LEU A 508 -6.06 30.63 -15.38
C LEU A 508 -5.58 31.18 -14.03
N ASP A 509 -6.51 31.77 -13.29
CA ASP A 509 -6.35 32.01 -11.86
C ASP A 509 -6.71 30.73 -11.10
N PHE A 510 -5.80 30.24 -10.29
CA PHE A 510 -6.00 29.05 -9.45
C PHE A 510 -6.72 29.37 -8.14
N GLY A 511 -7.33 30.54 -8.00
CA GLY A 511 -8.26 30.84 -6.93
C GLY A 511 -7.60 31.09 -5.57
N PRO A 512 -8.44 31.35 -4.54
CA PRO A 512 -7.99 32.03 -3.33
C PRO A 512 -7.30 31.13 -2.29
N ILE A 513 -7.44 29.80 -2.38
CA ILE A 513 -6.97 28.90 -1.32
C ILE A 513 -5.49 28.55 -1.47
N LEU A 514 -5.09 28.19 -2.69
CA LEU A 514 -3.71 27.85 -3.02
C LEU A 514 -2.99 28.93 -3.85
N GLY A 515 -3.70 29.99 -4.25
CA GLY A 515 -3.16 31.26 -4.77
C GLY A 515 -2.05 31.13 -5.82
N SER A 516 -2.40 31.17 -7.10
CA SER A 516 -1.43 31.29 -8.19
C SER A 516 -2.13 31.62 -9.50
N MET A 517 -1.39 32.14 -10.47
CA MET A 517 -1.86 32.35 -11.83
C MET A 517 -0.90 31.69 -12.79
N VAL A 518 -1.42 31.19 -13.92
CA VAL A 518 -0.63 30.74 -15.06
C VAL A 518 -1.06 31.50 -16.30
N ALA A 519 -0.09 31.98 -17.07
CA ALA A 519 -0.31 32.68 -18.32
C ALA A 519 0.42 31.99 -19.47
N ARG A 520 -0.26 31.86 -20.60
CA ARG A 520 0.26 31.23 -21.82
C ARG A 520 0.17 32.20 -22.99
N THR A 521 1.04 32.04 -23.97
CA THR A 521 0.89 32.75 -25.26
C THR A 521 0.22 31.88 -26.33
N GLY A 522 0.04 30.58 -26.05
CA GLY A 522 -0.58 29.62 -26.95
C GLY A 522 -0.59 28.19 -26.37
N TRP A 523 -1.11 27.27 -27.16
CA TRP A 523 -1.32 25.85 -26.80
C TRP A 523 -0.56 24.86 -27.70
N ASN A 524 0.31 25.36 -28.58
CA ASN A 524 1.01 24.50 -29.52
C ASN A 524 2.02 23.60 -28.78
N LEU A 525 2.07 22.32 -29.16
CA LEU A 525 2.96 21.31 -28.59
C LEU A 525 3.94 20.81 -29.65
N GLY A 526 5.23 20.69 -29.31
CA GLY A 526 6.30 20.30 -30.23
C GLY A 526 7.67 20.90 -29.89
N ARG A 527 8.69 20.48 -30.65
CA ARG A 527 10.04 21.05 -30.58
C ARG A 527 10.10 22.29 -31.49
N ASN A 528 10.64 23.40 -31.00
CA ASN A 528 10.80 24.69 -31.71
C ASN A 528 9.51 25.51 -31.93
N LEU A 529 8.75 25.74 -30.85
CA LEU A 529 7.57 26.61 -30.88
C LEU A 529 7.82 27.85 -30.00
N ALA A 530 7.25 28.98 -30.41
CA ALA A 530 7.40 30.26 -29.70
C ALA A 530 6.46 30.41 -28.50
N ASP A 531 5.60 29.42 -28.24
CA ASP A 531 4.64 29.48 -27.14
C ASP A 531 5.35 29.37 -25.78
N VAL A 532 4.98 30.25 -24.85
CA VAL A 532 5.55 30.33 -23.51
C VAL A 532 4.47 30.08 -22.47
N VAL A 533 4.88 29.51 -21.33
CA VAL A 533 4.07 29.32 -20.12
C VAL A 533 4.81 30.01 -18.97
N VAL A 534 4.12 30.89 -18.24
CA VAL A 534 4.64 31.64 -17.08
C VAL A 534 3.75 31.45 -15.87
#